data_AF-A0A0P0V7Y6-F1
#
_entry.id   AF-A0A0P0V7Y6-F1
#
_cell.length_a   1.000
_cell.length_b   1.000
_cell.length_c   1.000
_cell.angle_alpha   90.00
_cell.angle_beta   90.00
_cell.angle_gamma   90.00
#
_symmetry.space_group_name_H-M   'P 1'
#
loop_
_entity.id
_entity.type
_entity.pdbx_description
1 polymer ?
#
loop_
_entity_poly.entity_id
_entity_poly.type
_entity_poly.pdbx_seq_one_letter_code
_entity_poly.pdbx_strand_id
1 'polypeptide(L)'
;MLILGGVQEEDREEVRELNKTCKRDHTAVGTTEESSPKKVKASPGVAENVSISVEYAKSGRSTCKGCSESIAAGALRLGASIRDPRGFDSTKWYHIACFPSSTYPAFPVENLKGFDSIENCKRDGNVTDQLNEQNLKKEVVHSMEDSKGTGNNIEGVKMLAGDKRAGPVIPFSVSDIKQNYKDATLPAHWKVFNTVIFREQDDGLQSSAKIAAFDFDGCLAKTSVRIVGADKWSLLYESIPEKLQILYNDGYKLVIFTNESNIERWNKKRQQAVDSKIGRLDKFIERVKVPIQVFIACGLGKGKTFPDDPFRKPNTGMWWLMREHFNSGVTVDMDK
;
A
#
# COMPACT_ATOMS: atom_id res chain seq x y z
N MET A 1 4.95 -0.61 -8.63
CA MET A 1 5.22 -0.43 -7.19
C MET A 1 4.21 -1.25 -6.41
N LEU A 2 4.54 -2.51 -6.15
CA LEU A 2 3.84 -3.34 -5.19
C LEU A 2 4.18 -2.81 -3.80
N ILE A 3 3.28 -2.06 -3.17
CA ILE A 3 3.30 -2.00 -1.71
C ILE A 3 2.87 -3.40 -1.29
N LEU A 4 3.79 -4.19 -0.74
CA LEU A 4 3.54 -5.56 -0.27
C LEU A 4 2.57 -5.51 0.92
N GLY A 5 1.29 -5.36 0.61
CA GLY A 5 0.16 -5.57 1.51
C GLY A 5 -0.49 -6.90 1.17
N GLY A 6 0.19 -7.99 1.51
CA GLY A 6 -0.32 -9.34 1.27
C GLY A 6 0.80 -10.37 1.37
N VAL A 7 0.84 -11.10 2.48
CA VAL A 7 1.58 -12.36 2.57
C VAL A 7 0.96 -13.31 1.54
N GLN A 8 1.79 -13.87 0.65
CA GLN A 8 1.34 -14.86 -0.33
C GLN A 8 0.75 -16.07 0.39
N GLU A 9 -0.36 -16.63 -0.11
CA GLU A 9 -1.11 -17.71 0.54
C GLU A 9 -0.26 -18.99 0.72
N GLU A 10 0.84 -19.13 -0.04
CA GLU A 10 1.83 -20.21 0.04
C GLU A 10 2.63 -20.20 1.36
N ASP A 11 2.96 -19.01 1.90
CA ASP A 11 3.60 -18.85 3.24
C ASP A 11 2.64 -19.28 4.38
N ARG A 12 1.33 -19.33 4.10
CA ARG A 12 0.29 -19.64 5.07
C ARG A 12 0.11 -21.14 5.27
N GLU A 13 0.47 -21.95 4.28
CA GLU A 13 0.46 -23.41 4.35
C GLU A 13 1.73 -23.96 5.02
N GLU A 14 2.89 -23.37 4.77
CA GLU A 14 4.16 -23.79 5.38
C GLU A 14 4.16 -23.56 6.91
N VAL A 15 3.59 -22.43 7.36
CA VAL A 15 3.39 -22.12 8.79
C VAL A 15 2.31 -23.02 9.41
N ARG A 16 1.33 -23.50 8.64
CA ARG A 16 0.32 -24.48 9.13
C ARG A 16 0.91 -25.87 9.28
N GLU A 17 1.83 -26.29 8.41
CA GLU A 17 2.53 -27.57 8.51
C GLU A 17 3.52 -27.56 9.69
N LEU A 18 4.30 -26.50 9.90
CA LEU A 18 5.23 -26.37 11.04
C LEU A 18 4.52 -26.42 12.40
N ASN A 19 3.33 -25.84 12.51
CA ASN A 19 2.52 -25.88 13.74
C ASN A 19 1.84 -27.24 14.01
N LYS A 20 1.71 -28.11 13.01
CA LYS A 20 1.25 -29.50 13.20
C LYS A 20 2.37 -30.41 13.67
N THR A 21 3.60 -30.15 13.25
CA THR A 21 4.77 -30.96 13.58
C THR A 21 5.26 -30.72 15.01
N CYS A 22 5.05 -29.52 15.56
CA CYS A 22 5.46 -29.17 16.93
C CYS A 22 4.45 -29.59 18.03
N LYS A 23 3.32 -30.21 17.67
CA LYS A 23 2.29 -30.70 18.62
C LYS A 23 2.32 -32.21 18.86
N ARG A 24 3.36 -32.90 18.37
CA ARG A 24 3.50 -34.36 18.49
C ARG A 24 4.61 -34.77 19.47
N ASP A 25 4.84 -34.03 20.54
CA ASP A 25 5.72 -34.48 21.62
C ASP A 25 5.21 -33.91 22.94
N HIS A 26 4.45 -34.73 23.69
CA HIS A 26 4.39 -34.78 25.16
C HIS A 26 3.23 -35.70 25.59
N THR A 27 3.60 -36.88 26.09
CA THR A 27 2.75 -37.96 26.59
C THR A 27 2.69 -37.91 28.13
N ALA A 28 1.51 -38.06 28.74
CA ALA A 28 1.17 -39.13 29.71
C ALA A 28 0.13 -38.76 30.82
N VAL A 29 -0.80 -39.72 31.01
CA VAL A 29 -1.59 -40.12 32.22
C VAL A 29 -3.02 -39.56 32.48
N GLY A 30 -4.03 -40.43 32.19
CA GLY A 30 -5.25 -40.82 32.96
C GLY A 30 -6.31 -39.77 33.37
N THR A 31 -7.64 -40.00 33.41
CA THR A 31 -8.55 -41.15 33.17
C THR A 31 -10.00 -40.61 33.10
N THR A 32 -10.83 -41.16 32.19
CA THR A 32 -12.32 -41.38 32.19
C THR A 32 -13.30 -40.37 32.81
N GLU A 33 -14.19 -39.77 32.00
CA GLU A 33 -15.63 -40.15 31.84
C GLU A 33 -16.40 -39.14 30.95
N GLU A 34 -17.58 -39.58 30.49
CA GLU A 34 -18.25 -39.31 29.21
C GLU A 34 -19.37 -38.24 29.30
N SER A 35 -19.49 -37.33 28.32
CA SER A 35 -20.76 -36.92 27.67
C SER A 35 -20.68 -35.65 26.79
N SER A 36 -20.92 -35.86 25.48
CA SER A 36 -21.72 -35.07 24.52
C SER A 36 -21.46 -33.57 24.18
N PRO A 37 -21.79 -33.13 22.94
CA PRO A 37 -20.98 -32.20 22.17
C PRO A 37 -21.49 -30.75 22.19
N LYS A 38 -20.63 -29.77 22.52
CA LYS A 38 -20.94 -28.33 22.31
C LYS A 38 -19.74 -27.55 21.76
N LYS A 39 -19.79 -27.39 20.43
CA LYS A 39 -19.46 -26.21 19.61
C LYS A 39 -18.27 -25.35 20.05
N VAL A 40 -17.14 -25.50 19.35
CA VAL A 40 -15.92 -24.71 19.52
C VAL A 40 -16.05 -23.32 18.89
N LYS A 41 -15.69 -22.35 19.73
CA LYS A 41 -15.25 -20.95 19.56
C LYS A 41 -14.72 -20.53 18.17
N ALA A 42 -15.11 -19.32 17.75
CA ALA A 42 -14.54 -18.59 16.63
C ALA A 42 -13.96 -17.23 17.06
N SER A 43 -12.76 -16.91 16.56
CA SER A 43 -12.25 -15.55 16.28
C SER A 43 -10.79 -15.62 15.78
N PRO A 44 -10.25 -14.64 15.02
CA PRO A 44 -10.82 -13.92 13.86
C PRO A 44 -9.80 -13.76 12.70
N GLY A 45 -10.20 -13.84 11.42
CA GLY A 45 -9.29 -13.49 10.32
C GLY A 45 -9.77 -13.86 8.91
N VAL A 46 -9.88 -12.83 8.07
CA VAL A 46 -10.11 -12.83 6.60
C VAL A 46 -11.58 -12.83 6.15
N ALA A 47 -11.81 -12.03 5.12
CA ALA A 47 -13.06 -11.46 4.68
C ALA A 47 -13.83 -12.39 3.71
N GLU A 48 -14.54 -13.38 4.22
CA GLU A 48 -15.44 -14.23 3.40
C GLU A 48 -16.75 -13.54 2.97
N ASN A 49 -17.01 -12.29 3.40
CA ASN A 49 -18.29 -11.62 3.17
C ASN A 49 -18.20 -10.34 2.32
N VAL A 50 -17.26 -10.26 1.38
CA VAL A 50 -17.13 -9.11 0.47
C VAL A 50 -17.69 -9.48 -0.90
N SER A 51 -18.70 -8.73 -1.36
CA SER A 51 -19.22 -8.83 -2.73
C SER A 51 -18.88 -7.58 -3.51
N ILE A 52 -18.49 -7.75 -4.76
CA ILE A 52 -18.09 -6.66 -5.65
C ILE A 52 -19.17 -6.51 -6.72
N SER A 53 -19.59 -5.28 -6.93
CA SER A 53 -20.64 -4.92 -7.89
C SER A 53 -20.12 -3.87 -8.87
N VAL A 54 -20.58 -3.92 -10.10
CA VAL A 54 -20.36 -2.89 -11.10
C VAL A 54 -21.70 -2.35 -11.54
N GLU A 55 -21.84 -1.02 -11.61
CA GLU A 55 -23.05 -0.39 -12.14
C GLU A 55 -22.73 1.02 -12.65
N TYR A 56 -23.63 1.55 -13.46
CA TYR A 56 -23.69 2.98 -13.73
C TYR A 56 -24.25 3.73 -12.51
N ALA A 57 -23.62 4.84 -12.15
CA ALA A 57 -24.02 5.63 -11.00
C ALA A 57 -25.44 6.21 -11.18
N LYS A 58 -26.40 5.71 -10.39
CA LYS A 58 -27.81 6.16 -10.43
C LYS A 58 -28.00 7.66 -10.13
N SER A 59 -27.04 8.28 -9.44
CA SER A 59 -27.02 9.72 -9.16
C SER A 59 -25.60 10.19 -8.88
N GLY A 60 -25.36 11.50 -8.98
CA GLY A 60 -24.08 12.14 -8.67
C GLY A 60 -23.76 12.28 -7.18
N ARG A 61 -24.53 11.63 -6.28
CA ARG A 61 -24.40 11.81 -4.82
C ARG A 61 -23.34 10.92 -4.17
N SER A 62 -22.80 9.92 -4.89
CA SER A 62 -21.77 9.05 -4.35
C SER A 62 -20.38 9.68 -4.45
N THR A 63 -19.60 9.56 -3.40
CA THR A 63 -18.19 9.96 -3.38
C THR A 63 -17.30 8.73 -3.52
N CYS A 64 -16.36 8.78 -4.45
CA CYS A 64 -15.34 7.75 -4.64
C CYS A 64 -14.50 7.59 -3.37
N LYS A 65 -14.36 6.38 -2.84
CA LYS A 65 -13.57 6.10 -1.64
C LYS A 65 -12.06 6.02 -1.90
N GLY A 66 -11.61 6.02 -3.16
CA GLY A 66 -10.20 6.08 -3.53
C GLY A 66 -9.66 7.50 -3.66
N CYS A 67 -10.33 8.37 -4.44
CA CYS A 67 -9.89 9.75 -4.69
C CYS A 67 -10.68 10.83 -3.95
N SER A 68 -11.77 10.49 -3.24
CA SER A 68 -12.66 11.44 -2.54
C SER A 68 -13.43 12.42 -3.43
N GLU A 69 -13.41 12.26 -4.76
CA GLU A 69 -14.20 13.05 -5.70
C GLU A 69 -15.62 12.48 -5.89
N SER A 70 -16.55 13.31 -6.35
CA SER A 70 -17.91 12.87 -6.71
C SER A 70 -17.90 11.99 -7.96
N ILE A 71 -18.61 10.86 -7.91
CA ILE A 71 -18.85 10.02 -9.09
C ILE A 71 -20.07 10.59 -9.80
N ALA A 72 -19.91 11.04 -11.05
CA ALA A 72 -20.98 11.65 -11.84
C ALA A 72 -22.14 10.67 -12.08
N ALA A 73 -23.37 11.18 -12.20
CA ALA A 73 -24.51 10.37 -12.61
C ALA A 73 -24.26 9.78 -14.00
N GLY A 74 -24.54 8.48 -14.18
CA GLY A 74 -24.26 7.77 -15.44
C GLY A 74 -22.80 7.34 -15.62
N ALA A 75 -21.88 7.66 -14.72
CA ALA A 75 -20.50 7.14 -14.79
C ALA A 75 -20.43 5.69 -14.28
N LEU A 76 -19.62 4.85 -14.94
CA LEU A 76 -19.37 3.48 -14.49
C LEU A 76 -18.58 3.49 -13.18
N ARG A 77 -19.03 2.73 -12.18
CA ARG A 77 -18.41 2.64 -10.85
C ARG A 77 -18.38 1.22 -10.30
N LEU A 78 -17.38 0.95 -9.45
CA LEU A 78 -17.23 -0.30 -8.71
C LEU A 78 -17.65 -0.12 -7.26
N GLY A 79 -18.45 -1.05 -6.74
CA GLY A 79 -18.92 -1.11 -5.38
C GLY A 79 -18.31 -2.32 -4.66
N ALA A 80 -17.70 -2.12 -3.51
CA ALA A 80 -17.31 -3.20 -2.62
C ALA A 80 -18.21 -3.21 -1.39
N SER A 81 -19.05 -4.24 -1.29
CA SER A 81 -20.05 -4.39 -0.24
C SER A 81 -19.58 -5.41 0.79
N ILE A 82 -19.45 -4.97 2.03
CA ILE A 82 -19.14 -5.84 3.17
C ILE A 82 -20.42 -6.00 3.99
N ARG A 83 -20.85 -7.26 4.18
CA ARG A 83 -21.98 -7.58 5.02
C ARG A 83 -21.57 -7.54 6.47
N ASP A 84 -22.17 -6.65 7.26
CA ASP A 84 -21.87 -6.56 8.68
C ASP A 84 -22.56 -7.69 9.47
N PRO A 85 -22.05 -8.06 10.65
CA PRO A 85 -22.68 -9.08 11.49
C PRO A 85 -24.10 -8.73 11.99
N ARG A 86 -24.55 -7.47 11.81
CA ARG A 86 -25.89 -6.99 12.19
C ARG A 86 -26.88 -7.05 11.02
N GLY A 87 -26.45 -7.51 9.85
CA GLY A 87 -27.28 -7.70 8.66
C GLY A 87 -27.35 -6.50 7.70
N PHE A 88 -26.59 -5.44 7.92
CA PHE A 88 -26.46 -4.28 7.05
C PHE A 88 -25.31 -4.45 6.05
N ASP A 89 -25.59 -4.21 4.78
CA ASP A 89 -24.56 -4.14 3.74
C ASP A 89 -24.02 -2.71 3.63
N SER A 90 -22.70 -2.58 3.74
CA SER A 90 -22.02 -1.30 3.55
C SER A 90 -21.23 -1.31 2.24
N THR A 91 -21.78 -0.70 1.19
CA THR A 91 -21.12 -0.55 -0.11
C THR A 91 -20.19 0.67 -0.15
N LYS A 92 -18.92 0.45 -0.46
CA LYS A 92 -17.94 1.50 -0.78
C LYS A 92 -17.84 1.64 -2.30
N TRP A 93 -18.15 2.82 -2.82
CA TRP A 93 -18.10 3.13 -4.25
C TRP A 93 -16.74 3.70 -4.68
N TYR A 94 -16.26 3.30 -5.84
CA TYR A 94 -14.99 3.72 -6.44
C TYR A 94 -15.19 4.05 -7.93
N HIS A 95 -14.44 4.99 -8.48
CA HIS A 95 -14.22 5.02 -9.92
C HIS A 95 -13.49 3.74 -10.34
N ILE A 96 -13.65 3.33 -11.60
CA ILE A 96 -12.95 2.16 -12.15
C ILE A 96 -11.44 2.24 -11.89
N ALA A 97 -10.82 3.39 -12.21
CA ALA A 97 -9.39 3.64 -12.00
C ALA A 97 -8.98 3.82 -10.52
N CYS A 98 -9.94 3.99 -9.61
CA CYS A 98 -9.68 4.20 -8.17
C CYS A 98 -9.96 2.96 -7.32
N PHE A 99 -10.34 1.84 -7.94
CA PHE A 99 -10.65 0.62 -7.21
C PHE A 99 -9.36 -0.05 -6.70
N PRO A 100 -9.22 -0.34 -5.39
CA PRO A 100 -8.01 -0.92 -4.85
C PRO A 100 -8.00 -2.44 -5.08
N SER A 101 -7.61 -2.85 -6.29
CA SER A 101 -7.53 -4.26 -6.70
C SER A 101 -6.63 -5.12 -5.81
N SER A 102 -5.69 -4.52 -5.06
CA SER A 102 -4.86 -5.22 -4.08
C SER A 102 -5.56 -5.56 -2.76
N THR A 103 -6.67 -4.88 -2.43
CA THR A 103 -7.39 -5.06 -1.14
C THR A 103 -8.53 -6.05 -1.25
N TYR A 104 -8.94 -6.38 -2.47
CA TYR A 104 -10.03 -7.30 -2.75
C TYR A 104 -9.49 -8.50 -3.54
N PRO A 105 -9.88 -9.73 -3.21
CA PRO A 105 -9.38 -10.91 -3.92
C PRO A 105 -9.68 -10.78 -5.41
N ALA A 106 -8.78 -11.27 -6.27
CA ALA A 106 -9.06 -11.37 -7.70
C ALA A 106 -10.36 -12.17 -7.89
N PHE A 107 -11.36 -11.54 -8.50
CA PHE A 107 -12.66 -12.16 -8.76
C PHE A 107 -12.77 -12.39 -10.27
N PRO A 108 -13.20 -13.58 -10.71
CA PRO A 108 -13.52 -13.76 -12.12
C PRO A 108 -14.67 -12.82 -12.47
N VAL A 109 -14.61 -12.22 -13.67
CA VAL A 109 -15.53 -11.16 -14.13
C VAL A 109 -17.00 -11.60 -14.05
N GLU A 110 -17.25 -12.90 -14.21
CA GLU A 110 -18.55 -13.55 -14.05
C GLU A 110 -19.18 -13.44 -12.65
N ASN A 111 -18.40 -13.14 -11.61
CA ASN A 111 -18.87 -12.94 -10.24
C ASN A 111 -19.13 -11.47 -9.89
N LEU A 112 -18.97 -10.54 -10.85
CA LEU A 112 -19.34 -9.14 -10.67
C LEU A 112 -20.86 -8.96 -10.72
N LYS A 113 -21.46 -8.65 -9.58
CA LYS A 113 -22.89 -8.29 -9.54
C LYS A 113 -23.13 -7.04 -10.38
N GLY A 114 -24.01 -7.14 -11.38
CA GLY A 114 -24.38 -6.03 -12.27
C GLY A 114 -23.59 -5.96 -13.58
N PHE A 115 -22.69 -6.92 -13.85
CA PHE A 115 -22.00 -7.02 -15.14
C PHE A 115 -22.97 -7.23 -16.31
N ASP A 116 -24.01 -8.04 -16.11
CA ASP A 116 -25.07 -8.29 -17.11
C ASP A 116 -25.92 -7.05 -17.45
N SER A 117 -25.90 -6.01 -16.60
CA SER A 117 -26.64 -4.76 -16.80
C SER A 117 -25.80 -3.65 -17.45
N ILE A 118 -24.56 -3.96 -17.84
CA ILE A 118 -23.74 -3.05 -18.65
C ILE A 118 -24.17 -3.23 -20.10
N GLU A 119 -25.04 -2.35 -20.58
CA GLU A 119 -25.40 -2.34 -22.00
C GLU A 119 -24.14 -2.08 -22.84
N ASN A 120 -23.79 -3.05 -23.67
CA ASN A 120 -22.96 -2.82 -24.85
C ASN A 120 -23.75 -1.87 -25.75
N CYS A 121 -23.56 -0.56 -25.60
CA CYS A 121 -24.11 0.45 -26.50
C CYS A 121 -23.45 0.31 -27.88
N LYS A 122 -23.93 -0.68 -28.65
CA LYS A 122 -23.84 -0.69 -30.10
C LYS A 122 -24.77 0.40 -30.62
N ARG A 123 -24.20 1.29 -31.43
CA ARG A 123 -24.87 2.17 -32.41
C ARG A 123 -25.95 3.09 -31.83
N ASP A 124 -25.62 4.36 -31.67
CA ASP A 124 -26.06 5.38 -32.61
C ASP A 124 -25.32 6.70 -32.39
N GLY A 125 -25.06 7.39 -33.49
CA GLY A 125 -24.05 8.43 -33.62
C GLY A 125 -24.27 9.69 -32.79
N ASN A 126 -23.17 10.43 -32.69
CA ASN A 126 -22.97 11.77 -32.13
C ASN A 126 -22.51 11.86 -30.67
N VAL A 127 -21.24 12.26 -30.57
CA VAL A 127 -20.63 13.17 -29.58
C VAL A 127 -19.96 12.50 -28.36
N THR A 128 -18.62 12.51 -28.44
CA THR A 128 -17.61 12.53 -27.36
C THR A 128 -17.65 11.43 -26.30
N ASP A 129 -16.83 10.38 -26.51
CA ASP A 129 -16.02 9.68 -25.50
C ASP A 129 -15.58 8.32 -26.08
N GLN A 130 -14.48 8.29 -26.86
CA GLN A 130 -13.97 7.04 -27.44
C GLN A 130 -12.79 6.51 -26.64
N LEU A 131 -13.06 5.94 -25.46
CA LEU A 131 -12.22 4.87 -24.90
C LEU A 131 -12.73 3.54 -25.42
N ASN A 132 -12.02 3.09 -26.46
CA ASN A 132 -12.22 1.90 -27.27
C ASN A 132 -12.42 0.61 -26.45
N GLU A 133 -13.57 -0.04 -26.64
CA GLU A 133 -13.94 -1.38 -26.14
C GLU A 133 -12.92 -2.49 -26.46
N GLN A 134 -11.97 -2.23 -27.37
CA GLN A 134 -10.88 -3.17 -27.68
C GLN A 134 -9.72 -3.16 -26.65
N ASN A 135 -9.65 -2.17 -25.75
CA ASN A 135 -8.60 -2.12 -24.72
C ASN A 135 -8.93 -2.93 -23.46
N LEU A 136 -10.21 -3.10 -23.11
CA LEU A 136 -10.61 -3.94 -21.95
C LEU A 136 -10.42 -5.44 -22.17
N LYS A 137 -10.25 -5.90 -23.41
CA LYS A 137 -9.99 -7.32 -23.74
C LYS A 137 -8.52 -7.63 -24.06
N LYS A 138 -7.67 -6.60 -24.21
CA LYS A 138 -6.24 -6.77 -24.53
C LYS A 138 -5.30 -6.66 -23.33
N GLU A 139 -5.71 -6.01 -22.24
CA GLU A 139 -4.86 -5.89 -21.03
C GLU A 139 -5.03 -7.04 -20.01
N VAL A 140 -5.84 -8.06 -20.32
CA VAL A 140 -6.09 -9.21 -19.41
C VAL A 140 -5.59 -10.55 -19.98
N VAL A 141 -5.13 -10.61 -21.24
CA VAL A 141 -4.68 -11.87 -21.89
C VAL A 141 -3.57 -11.61 -22.94
N HIS A 142 -2.35 -11.25 -22.54
CA HIS A 142 -1.14 -11.43 -23.39
C HIS A 142 0.16 -11.21 -22.62
N SER A 143 0.72 -12.27 -22.03
CA SER A 143 2.12 -12.30 -21.61
C SER A 143 2.61 -13.74 -21.47
N MET A 144 2.54 -14.48 -22.58
CA MET A 144 3.30 -15.70 -22.86
C MET A 144 3.54 -15.74 -24.39
N GLU A 145 4.72 -16.22 -24.81
CA GLU A 145 5.13 -16.53 -26.19
C GLU A 145 5.87 -15.43 -27.00
N ASP A 146 7.21 -15.56 -26.98
CA ASP A 146 8.07 -15.79 -28.15
C ASP A 146 9.31 -14.90 -28.36
N SER A 147 10.44 -15.57 -28.18
CA SER A 147 11.81 -15.19 -28.57
C SER A 147 12.08 -15.60 -30.02
N LYS A 148 12.65 -14.68 -30.81
CA LYS A 148 13.82 -14.86 -31.72
C LYS A 148 13.75 -13.90 -32.93
N GLY A 149 14.91 -13.35 -33.31
CA GLY A 149 15.22 -13.09 -34.72
C GLY A 149 15.71 -11.70 -35.12
N THR A 150 16.99 -11.44 -34.88
CA THR A 150 18.01 -10.94 -35.83
C THR A 150 17.71 -9.79 -36.83
N GLY A 151 18.41 -8.67 -36.62
CA GLY A 151 19.36 -8.04 -37.57
C GLY A 151 18.84 -7.23 -38.78
N ASN A 152 19.09 -5.92 -38.79
CA ASN A 152 20.15 -5.30 -39.62
C ASN A 152 20.10 -3.75 -39.58
N ASN A 153 21.31 -3.17 -39.60
CA ASN A 153 21.65 -1.74 -39.57
C ASN A 153 21.12 -0.95 -40.76
N ILE A 154 20.63 0.28 -40.52
CA ILE A 154 20.85 1.44 -41.40
C ILE A 154 21.03 2.69 -40.51
N GLU A 155 22.18 3.36 -40.70
CA GLU A 155 22.57 4.63 -40.08
C GLU A 155 21.66 5.80 -40.52
N GLY A 156 21.37 6.73 -39.62
CA GLY A 156 20.86 8.04 -40.00
C GLY A 156 20.02 8.75 -38.94
N VAL A 157 20.63 9.76 -38.32
CA VAL A 157 19.95 10.96 -37.76
C VAL A 157 19.20 10.79 -36.42
N LYS A 158 19.98 10.97 -35.35
CA LYS A 158 19.81 12.05 -34.35
C LYS A 158 18.35 12.39 -33.93
N MET A 159 17.82 11.67 -32.96
CA MET A 159 17.06 12.23 -31.82
C MET A 159 17.16 11.25 -30.65
N LEU A 160 17.62 11.74 -29.49
CA LEU A 160 17.67 10.96 -28.25
C LEU A 160 16.24 10.56 -27.87
N ALA A 161 15.96 9.26 -27.98
CA ALA A 161 14.69 8.66 -27.66
C ALA A 161 14.36 8.87 -26.17
N GLY A 162 13.19 9.45 -25.91
CA GLY A 162 12.70 9.76 -24.57
C GLY A 162 12.60 8.53 -23.68
N ASP A 163 13.17 8.64 -22.48
CA ASP A 163 13.02 7.69 -21.40
C ASP A 163 11.56 7.70 -20.91
N LYS A 164 10.81 6.64 -21.19
CA LYS A 164 9.38 6.49 -20.86
C LYS A 164 9.13 6.27 -19.35
N ARG A 165 10.00 6.78 -18.47
CA ARG A 165 9.97 6.60 -17.01
C ARG A 165 10.08 7.91 -16.22
N ALA A 166 9.72 9.06 -16.79
CA ALA A 166 9.81 10.35 -16.12
C ALA A 166 8.68 10.55 -15.10
N GLY A 167 9.03 10.57 -13.81
CA GLY A 167 8.13 10.96 -12.71
C GLY A 167 8.11 12.47 -12.46
N PRO A 168 7.35 12.92 -11.45
CA PRO A 168 7.47 14.29 -10.97
C PRO A 168 8.88 14.56 -10.48
N VAL A 169 9.53 15.58 -11.03
CA VAL A 169 10.82 16.07 -10.55
C VAL A 169 10.61 16.73 -9.19
N ILE A 170 11.31 16.26 -8.16
CA ILE A 170 11.27 16.86 -6.83
C ILE A 170 12.49 17.80 -6.70
N PRO A 171 12.29 19.13 -6.56
CA PRO A 171 13.38 20.07 -6.36
C PRO A 171 13.93 19.92 -4.94
N PHE A 172 14.81 18.93 -4.75
CA PHE A 172 15.45 18.65 -3.48
C PHE A 172 16.79 19.38 -3.39
N SER A 173 16.98 20.11 -2.31
CA SER A 173 18.27 20.73 -1.95
C SER A 173 18.56 20.46 -0.48
N VAL A 174 19.84 20.21 -0.17
CA VAL A 174 20.31 20.05 1.21
C VAL A 174 20.01 21.30 2.05
N SER A 175 19.98 22.49 1.43
CA SER A 175 19.63 23.74 2.10
C SER A 175 18.17 23.81 2.59
N ASP A 176 17.28 23.02 1.98
CA ASP A 176 15.85 23.01 2.32
C ASP A 176 15.53 22.04 3.47
N ILE A 177 16.54 21.28 3.92
CA ILE A 177 16.42 20.34 5.02
C ILE A 177 16.39 21.09 6.35
N LYS A 178 15.39 20.80 7.17
CA LYS A 178 15.18 21.42 8.49
C LYS A 178 15.30 20.40 9.60
N GLN A 179 15.69 20.87 10.80
CA GLN A 179 15.77 20.05 12.02
C GLN A 179 14.43 19.95 12.77
N ASN A 180 13.47 20.81 12.43
CA ASN A 180 12.19 20.92 13.11
C ASN A 180 11.04 20.86 12.09
N TYR A 181 9.96 20.19 12.45
CA TYR A 181 8.71 20.24 11.68
C TYR A 181 7.81 21.32 12.26
N LYS A 182 7.85 22.52 11.65
CA LYS A 182 7.20 23.71 12.17
C LYS A 182 7.72 24.03 13.58
N ASP A 183 6.84 24.01 14.58
CA ASP A 183 7.09 24.21 16.01
C ASP A 183 7.48 22.93 16.77
N ALA A 184 7.52 21.77 16.11
CA ALA A 184 7.95 20.53 16.74
C ALA A 184 9.43 20.21 16.48
N THR A 185 10.15 19.90 17.56
CA THR A 185 11.54 19.45 17.54
C THR A 185 11.64 17.98 17.18
N LEU A 186 12.63 17.61 16.37
CA LEU A 186 12.91 16.22 16.00
C LEU A 186 14.18 15.71 16.71
N PRO A 187 14.31 14.39 16.97
CA PRO A 187 15.58 13.81 17.38
C PRO A 187 16.68 13.99 16.31
N ALA A 188 17.95 13.86 16.70
CA ALA A 188 19.09 14.25 15.87
C ALA A 188 19.15 13.55 14.49
N HIS A 189 18.75 12.28 14.42
CA HIS A 189 18.74 11.46 13.20
C HIS A 189 17.47 11.62 12.35
N TRP A 190 16.60 12.58 12.69
CA TRP A 190 15.39 12.88 11.94
C TRP A 190 15.44 14.30 11.40
N LYS A 191 15.07 14.45 10.13
CA LYS A 191 15.05 15.72 9.41
C LYS A 191 13.73 15.93 8.71
N VAL A 192 13.54 17.14 8.20
CA VAL A 192 12.37 17.53 7.43
C VAL A 192 12.79 18.03 6.07
N PHE A 193 12.12 17.55 5.03
CA PHE A 193 12.11 18.19 3.73
C PHE A 193 10.66 18.45 3.32
N ASN A 194 10.32 19.72 3.10
CA ASN A 194 8.95 20.15 2.83
C ASN A 194 7.95 19.64 3.91
N THR A 195 7.01 18.77 3.54
CA THR A 195 6.02 18.15 4.44
C THR A 195 6.38 16.72 4.86
N VAL A 196 7.58 16.26 4.52
CA VAL A 196 8.08 14.91 4.84
C VAL A 196 9.07 15.00 5.99
N ILE A 197 8.81 14.24 7.05
CA ILE A 197 9.82 13.91 8.06
C ILE A 197 10.51 12.62 7.58
N PHE A 198 11.84 12.59 7.57
CA PHE A 198 12.61 11.42 7.17
C PHE A 198 13.75 11.14 8.14
N ARG A 199 14.14 9.88 8.22
CA ARG A 199 15.28 9.42 9.02
C ARG A 199 16.55 9.57 8.19
N GLU A 200 17.59 10.19 8.71
CA GLU A 200 18.89 10.27 8.00
C GLU A 200 19.53 8.89 7.85
N GLN A 201 20.51 8.82 6.94
CA GLN A 201 21.23 7.58 6.66
C GLN A 201 22.00 7.14 7.91
N ASP A 202 21.57 6.03 8.49
CA ASP A 202 22.33 5.32 9.51
C ASP A 202 23.44 4.48 8.89
N ASP A 203 24.43 4.14 9.73
CA ASP A 203 25.39 3.09 9.42
C ASP A 203 24.66 1.81 8.98
N GLY A 204 25.04 1.30 7.80
CA GLY A 204 24.49 0.08 7.22
C GLY A 204 23.34 0.29 6.23
N LEU A 205 22.77 1.49 6.10
CA LEU A 205 21.76 1.73 5.07
C LEU A 205 22.42 1.82 3.69
N GLN A 206 22.37 0.73 2.93
CA GLN A 206 22.94 0.63 1.59
C GLN A 206 21.93 1.00 0.50
N SER A 207 22.42 1.62 -0.58
CA SER A 207 21.62 1.82 -1.79
C SER A 207 21.49 0.50 -2.56
N SER A 208 20.34 0.27 -3.18
CA SER A 208 20.10 -0.99 -3.90
C SER A 208 19.23 -0.75 -5.14
N ALA A 209 19.38 -1.63 -6.13
CA ALA A 209 18.45 -1.72 -7.24
C ALA A 209 17.13 -2.40 -6.83
N LYS A 210 17.14 -3.24 -5.78
CA LYS A 210 15.94 -3.91 -5.25
C LYS A 210 15.41 -3.17 -4.03
N ILE A 211 14.15 -2.76 -4.05
CA ILE A 211 13.54 -1.97 -2.98
C ILE A 211 12.33 -2.71 -2.40
N ALA A 212 12.37 -3.03 -1.11
CA ALA A 212 11.22 -3.56 -0.39
C ALA A 212 10.59 -2.42 0.42
N ALA A 213 9.44 -1.93 -0.05
CA ALA A 213 8.76 -0.77 0.52
C ALA A 213 7.46 -1.16 1.23
N PHE A 214 7.29 -0.69 2.47
CA PHE A 214 6.18 -1.05 3.34
C PHE A 214 5.43 0.18 3.87
N ASP A 215 4.15 0.00 4.16
CA ASP A 215 3.48 0.88 5.11
C ASP A 215 3.87 0.51 6.54
N PHE A 216 3.56 1.36 7.51
CA PHE A 216 3.82 1.07 8.92
C PHE A 216 2.55 0.61 9.64
N ASP A 217 1.60 1.52 9.85
CA ASP A 217 0.38 1.27 10.61
C ASP A 217 -0.55 0.31 9.87
N GLY A 218 -0.82 -0.85 10.47
CA GLY A 218 -1.65 -1.89 9.86
C GLY A 218 -0.92 -2.74 8.81
N CYS A 219 0.39 -2.57 8.64
CA CYS A 219 1.23 -3.42 7.78
C CYS A 219 2.37 -4.06 8.58
N LEU A 220 3.23 -3.25 9.20
CA LEU A 220 4.33 -3.74 10.04
C LEU A 220 3.96 -3.75 11.53
N ALA A 221 3.21 -2.73 11.96
CA ALA A 221 2.83 -2.54 13.34
C ALA A 221 1.31 -2.49 13.50
N LYS A 222 0.81 -3.13 14.55
CA LYS A 222 -0.54 -2.91 15.06
C LYS A 222 -0.52 -1.68 15.96
N THR A 223 -1.20 -0.63 15.53
CA THR A 223 -1.36 0.62 16.28
C THR A 223 -2.84 0.94 16.45
N SER A 224 -3.15 1.81 17.41
CA SER A 224 -4.52 2.30 17.62
C SER A 224 -4.54 3.82 17.46
N VAL A 225 -5.44 4.32 16.62
CA VAL A 225 -5.70 5.76 16.48
C VAL A 225 -6.23 6.38 17.78
N ARG A 226 -6.75 5.56 18.71
CA ARG A 226 -7.32 6.02 19.99
C ARG A 226 -6.27 6.19 21.07
N ILE A 227 -5.08 5.60 20.90
CA ILE A 227 -4.04 5.55 21.93
C ILE A 227 -2.78 6.19 21.37
N VAL A 228 -2.34 7.27 22.01
CA VAL A 228 -1.11 7.99 21.66
C VAL A 228 0.01 7.55 22.61
N GLY A 229 1.23 7.44 22.07
CA GLY A 229 2.42 7.08 22.84
C GLY A 229 3.41 6.27 22.01
N ALA A 230 4.69 6.53 22.23
CA ALA A 230 5.82 5.86 21.57
C ALA A 230 5.82 4.33 21.78
N ASP A 231 5.34 3.87 22.93
CA ASP A 231 5.25 2.44 23.30
C ASP A 231 3.92 1.78 22.94
N LYS A 232 2.99 2.52 22.34
CA LYS A 232 1.61 2.05 22.12
C LYS A 232 1.48 1.41 20.75
N TRP A 233 2.22 0.31 20.56
CA TRP A 233 2.23 -0.50 19.35
C TRP A 233 2.64 -1.95 19.67
N SER A 234 2.36 -2.87 18.75
CA SER A 234 2.93 -4.23 18.72
C SER A 234 3.25 -4.62 17.27
N LEU A 235 4.01 -5.68 17.04
CA LEU A 235 4.13 -6.26 15.70
C LEU A 235 2.74 -6.65 15.17
N LEU A 236 2.50 -6.48 13.88
CA LEU A 236 1.27 -6.98 13.26
C LEU A 236 1.28 -8.53 13.21
N TYR A 237 2.43 -9.10 12.87
CA TYR A 237 2.73 -10.53 12.90
C TYR A 237 4.12 -10.76 13.49
N GLU A 238 4.29 -11.82 14.27
CA GLU A 238 5.57 -12.12 14.94
C GLU A 238 6.70 -12.49 13.96
N SER A 239 6.35 -12.91 12.73
CA SER A 239 7.30 -13.28 11.66
C SER A 239 7.93 -12.09 10.94
N ILE A 240 7.45 -10.86 11.18
CA ILE A 240 7.93 -9.65 10.48
C ILE A 240 9.44 -9.44 10.63
N PRO A 241 10.04 -9.50 11.84
CA PRO A 241 11.49 -9.32 11.99
C PRO A 241 12.31 -10.31 11.17
N GLU A 242 11.86 -11.56 11.05
CA GLU A 242 12.55 -12.60 10.29
C GLU A 242 12.46 -12.33 8.78
N LYS A 243 11.26 -12.05 8.26
CA LYS A 243 11.05 -11.74 6.84
C LYS A 243 11.81 -10.48 6.39
N LEU A 244 11.91 -9.46 7.25
CA LEU A 244 12.72 -8.26 6.96
C LEU A 244 14.22 -8.57 6.94
N GLN A 245 14.72 -9.44 7.82
CA GLN A 245 16.10 -9.91 7.78
C GLN A 245 16.42 -10.67 6.50
N ILE A 246 15.53 -11.57 6.07
CA ILE A 246 15.69 -12.31 4.80
C ILE A 246 15.79 -11.34 3.63
N LEU A 247 14.85 -10.40 3.50
CA LEU A 247 14.88 -9.41 2.42
C LEU A 247 16.16 -8.57 2.43
N TYR A 248 16.59 -8.11 3.60
CA TYR A 248 17.84 -7.36 3.74
C TYR A 248 19.05 -8.18 3.28
N ASN A 249 19.12 -9.45 3.68
CA ASN A 249 20.18 -10.37 3.28
C ASN A 249 20.13 -10.72 1.78
N ASP A 250 18.95 -10.70 1.15
CA ASP A 250 18.73 -10.88 -0.29
C ASP A 250 19.07 -9.63 -1.14
N GLY A 251 19.58 -8.59 -0.48
CA GLY A 251 20.07 -7.35 -1.08
C GLY A 251 18.99 -6.29 -1.28
N TYR A 252 17.83 -6.43 -0.64
CA TYR A 252 16.81 -5.39 -0.67
C TYR A 252 17.17 -4.24 0.25
N LYS A 253 17.05 -3.01 -0.26
CA LYS A 253 16.94 -1.84 0.61
C LYS A 253 15.53 -1.78 1.18
N LEU A 254 15.43 -1.79 2.50
CA LEU A 254 14.15 -1.71 3.21
C LEU A 254 13.74 -0.25 3.39
N VAL A 255 12.49 0.06 3.01
CA VAL A 255 11.94 1.42 3.09
C VAL A 255 10.55 1.40 3.72
N ILE A 256 10.28 2.34 4.63
CA ILE A 256 8.95 2.59 5.17
C ILE A 256 8.42 3.91 4.64
N PHE A 257 7.25 3.85 4.00
CA PHE A 257 6.48 5.01 3.56
C PHE A 257 5.17 5.07 4.33
N THR A 258 5.02 6.05 5.23
CA THR A 258 3.86 6.14 6.12
C THR A 258 3.23 7.53 6.09
N ASN A 259 1.89 7.59 6.14
CA ASN A 259 1.16 8.84 6.24
C ASN A 259 0.89 9.14 7.73
N GLU A 260 1.20 10.35 8.20
CA GLU A 260 0.90 10.78 9.57
C GLU A 260 0.30 12.20 9.58
N SER A 261 -0.93 12.33 9.07
CA SER A 261 -1.59 13.65 9.03
C SER A 261 -1.89 14.25 10.39
N ASN A 262 -1.83 13.47 11.49
CA ASN A 262 -2.09 14.03 12.81
C ASN A 262 -1.02 15.03 13.23
N ILE A 263 0.22 14.89 12.75
CA ILE A 263 1.30 15.87 12.98
C ILE A 263 0.91 17.24 12.40
N GLU A 264 0.29 17.24 11.22
CA GLU A 264 -0.16 18.47 10.58
C GLU A 264 -1.48 18.99 11.18
N ARG A 265 -2.44 18.10 11.47
CA ARG A 265 -3.76 18.46 12.03
C ARG A 265 -3.71 18.95 13.47
N TRP A 266 -2.88 18.35 14.32
CA TRP A 266 -2.88 18.61 15.77
C TRP A 266 -1.91 19.73 16.12
N ASN A 267 -2.15 20.94 15.64
CA ASN A 267 -1.26 22.07 15.86
C ASN A 267 -0.86 22.31 17.34
N LYS A 268 -1.80 22.20 18.28
CA LYS A 268 -1.54 22.35 19.73
C LYS A 268 -0.86 21.14 20.38
N LYS A 269 -0.87 19.98 19.72
CA LYS A 269 -0.30 18.71 20.23
C LYS A 269 0.69 18.12 19.22
N ARG A 270 1.32 18.96 18.42
CA ARG A 270 2.17 18.54 17.30
C ARG A 270 3.37 17.77 17.80
N GLN A 271 4.05 18.28 18.83
CA GLN A 271 5.17 17.58 19.47
C GLN A 271 4.75 16.19 19.92
N GLN A 272 3.62 16.06 20.62
CA GLN A 272 3.11 14.76 21.06
C GLN A 272 2.83 13.78 19.90
N ALA A 273 2.31 14.29 18.77
CA ALA A 273 2.09 13.48 17.58
C ALA A 273 3.42 13.02 16.94
N VAL A 274 4.41 13.91 16.85
CA VAL A 274 5.76 13.63 16.37
C VAL A 274 6.42 12.58 17.27
N ASP A 275 6.50 12.81 18.58
CA ASP A 275 7.11 11.92 19.56
C ASP A 275 6.47 10.52 19.51
N SER A 276 5.14 10.48 19.38
CA SER A 276 4.41 9.21 19.30
C SER A 276 4.72 8.44 18.02
N LYS A 277 4.84 9.10 16.87
CA LYS A 277 5.07 8.41 15.60
C LYS A 277 6.54 8.00 15.45
N ILE A 278 7.46 8.93 15.68
CA ILE A 278 8.90 8.69 15.62
C ILE A 278 9.30 7.63 16.65
N GLY A 279 8.85 7.75 17.89
CA GLY A 279 9.20 6.79 18.94
C GLY A 279 8.73 5.36 18.65
N ARG A 280 7.60 5.18 17.93
CA ARG A 280 7.17 3.85 17.47
C ARG A 280 8.08 3.29 16.37
N LEU A 281 8.49 4.15 15.43
CA LEU A 281 9.34 3.78 14.32
C LEU A 281 10.76 3.42 14.80
N ASP A 282 11.35 4.22 15.68
CA ASP A 282 12.67 3.95 16.25
C ASP A 282 12.66 2.63 17.03
N LYS A 283 11.68 2.42 17.93
CA LYS A 283 11.53 1.14 18.67
C LYS A 283 11.27 -0.06 17.77
N PHE A 284 10.57 0.14 16.66
CA PHE A 284 10.37 -0.91 15.67
C PHE A 284 11.69 -1.28 14.99
N ILE A 285 12.48 -0.30 14.56
CA ILE A 285 13.80 -0.52 13.92
C ILE A 285 14.74 -1.24 14.88
N GLU A 286 14.80 -0.81 16.15
CA GLU A 286 15.56 -1.49 17.22
C GLU A 286 15.14 -2.95 17.40
N ARG A 287 13.83 -3.24 17.30
CA ARG A 287 13.27 -4.59 17.47
C ARG A 287 13.61 -5.54 16.32
N VAL A 288 13.64 -5.03 15.08
CA VAL A 288 13.89 -5.85 13.86
C VAL A 288 15.37 -5.97 13.51
N LYS A 289 16.21 -5.05 14.01
CA LYS A 289 17.68 -5.09 13.88
C LYS A 289 18.19 -5.13 12.42
N VAL A 290 17.49 -4.45 11.52
CA VAL A 290 17.92 -4.24 10.14
C VAL A 290 17.85 -2.75 9.79
N PRO A 291 18.78 -2.20 8.99
CA PRO A 291 18.71 -0.82 8.53
C PRO A 291 17.46 -0.56 7.69
N ILE A 292 16.66 0.45 8.05
CA ILE A 292 15.44 0.82 7.34
C ILE A 292 15.42 2.33 7.10
N GLN A 293 15.23 2.73 5.84
CA GLN A 293 15.00 4.14 5.47
C GLN A 293 13.52 4.48 5.72
N VAL A 294 13.24 5.57 6.44
CA VAL A 294 11.85 5.95 6.77
C VAL A 294 11.50 7.32 6.22
N PHE A 295 10.31 7.43 5.63
CA PHE A 295 9.67 8.68 5.23
C PHE A 295 8.24 8.75 5.77
N ILE A 296 7.93 9.87 6.41
CA ILE A 296 6.65 10.16 7.04
C ILE A 296 6.03 11.37 6.32
N ALA A 297 4.98 11.13 5.54
CA ALA A 297 4.21 12.20 4.93
C ALA A 297 3.27 12.83 5.95
N CYS A 298 3.59 14.03 6.41
CA CYS A 298 2.80 14.77 7.41
C CYS A 298 1.66 15.56 6.75
N GLY A 299 1.80 15.91 5.47
CA GLY A 299 0.84 16.73 4.74
C GLY A 299 -0.59 16.17 4.70
N LEU A 300 -1.52 17.10 4.47
CA LEU A 300 -2.94 16.79 4.34
C LEU A 300 -3.26 16.37 2.91
N GLY A 301 -4.26 15.49 2.76
CA GLY A 301 -4.80 15.17 1.44
C GLY A 301 -5.70 16.28 0.93
N LYS A 302 -5.99 16.31 -0.38
CA LYS A 302 -6.77 17.35 -1.07
C LYS A 302 -7.90 17.93 -0.22
N GLY A 303 -7.77 19.21 0.12
CA GLY A 303 -8.79 19.98 0.83
C GLY A 303 -9.59 20.85 -0.12
N LYS A 304 -10.63 21.51 0.40
CA LYS A 304 -11.36 22.55 -0.35
C LYS A 304 -10.50 23.79 -0.62
N THR A 305 -9.54 24.08 0.26
CA THR A 305 -8.78 25.34 0.31
C THR A 305 -7.28 25.16 0.20
N PHE A 306 -6.79 23.92 0.14
CA PHE A 306 -5.36 23.63 0.06
C PHE A 306 -5.13 22.47 -0.91
N PRO A 307 -4.02 22.51 -1.67
CA PRO A 307 -3.69 21.47 -2.64
C PRO A 307 -3.46 20.12 -1.96
N ASP A 308 -3.56 19.06 -2.76
CA ASP A 308 -3.18 17.72 -2.30
C ASP A 308 -1.67 17.66 -2.05
N ASP A 309 -1.26 17.07 -0.94
CA ASP A 309 0.15 16.92 -0.64
C ASP A 309 0.78 15.83 -1.53
N PRO A 310 1.81 16.14 -2.32
CA PRO A 310 2.38 15.19 -3.28
C PRO A 310 3.11 14.03 -2.61
N PHE A 311 3.48 14.14 -1.34
CA PHE A 311 4.14 13.09 -0.58
C PHE A 311 3.14 12.20 0.16
N ARG A 312 1.90 12.66 0.35
CA ARG A 312 0.86 11.86 1.00
C ARG A 312 0.38 10.74 0.07
N LYS A 313 0.52 9.49 0.52
CA LYS A 313 -0.06 8.33 -0.20
C LYS A 313 -1.56 8.54 -0.42
N PRO A 314 -2.11 8.27 -1.62
CA PRO A 314 -1.53 7.45 -2.69
C PRO A 314 -0.58 8.18 -3.65
N ASN A 315 -0.29 9.47 -3.46
CA ASN A 315 0.69 10.17 -4.29
C ASN A 315 2.09 9.57 -4.09
N THR A 316 2.90 9.65 -5.14
CA THR A 316 4.20 8.96 -5.24
C THR A 316 5.38 9.81 -4.79
N GLY A 317 5.17 11.00 -4.23
CA GLY A 317 6.25 11.93 -3.90
C GLY A 317 7.32 11.35 -2.98
N MET A 318 6.94 10.55 -1.97
CA MET A 318 7.95 9.90 -1.13
C MET A 318 8.81 8.87 -1.90
N TRP A 319 8.21 8.16 -2.87
CA TRP A 319 8.94 7.21 -3.72
C TRP A 319 9.98 7.90 -4.59
N TRP A 320 9.58 8.98 -5.27
CA TRP A 320 10.49 9.78 -6.10
C TRP A 320 11.58 10.44 -5.27
N LEU A 321 11.24 10.96 -4.09
CA LEU A 321 12.22 11.52 -3.16
C LEU A 321 13.28 10.48 -2.81
N MET A 322 12.86 9.28 -2.41
CA MET A 322 13.76 8.18 -2.06
C MET A 322 14.63 7.76 -3.24
N ARG A 323 14.00 7.51 -4.40
CA ARG A 323 14.67 7.01 -5.61
C ARG A 323 15.74 7.98 -6.10
N GLU A 324 15.43 9.26 -6.16
CA GLU A 324 16.31 10.28 -6.74
C GLU A 324 17.40 10.74 -5.78
N HIS A 325 17.06 10.93 -4.49
CA HIS A 325 17.93 11.66 -3.55
C HIS A 325 18.49 10.80 -2.42
N PHE A 326 17.87 9.65 -2.14
CA PHE A 326 18.29 8.76 -1.05
C PHE A 326 18.78 7.40 -1.53
N ASN A 327 18.96 7.17 -2.83
CA ASN A 327 19.44 5.89 -3.39
C ASN A 327 20.79 6.01 -4.12
N SER A 328 21.59 7.04 -3.82
CA SER A 328 22.96 7.24 -4.33
C SER A 328 23.11 7.09 -5.86
N GLY A 329 22.07 7.45 -6.63
CA GLY A 329 22.06 7.29 -8.09
C GLY A 329 21.89 5.85 -8.60
N VAL A 330 21.74 4.85 -7.73
CA VAL A 330 21.47 3.46 -8.14
C VAL A 330 20.07 3.39 -8.75
N THR A 331 20.00 2.92 -10.00
CA THR A 331 18.72 2.75 -10.70
C THR A 331 17.93 1.59 -10.09
N VAL A 332 16.71 1.88 -9.67
CA VAL A 332 15.79 0.88 -9.10
C VAL A 332 15.22 -0.01 -10.22
N ASP A 333 15.32 -1.31 -10.02
CA ASP A 333 14.67 -2.35 -10.83
C ASP A 333 13.20 -2.44 -10.39
N MET A 334 12.28 -1.97 -11.26
CA MET A 334 10.85 -1.88 -10.93
C MET A 334 10.14 -3.24 -10.95
N ASP A 335 10.81 -4.27 -11.47
CA ASP A 335 10.29 -5.62 -11.58
C ASP A 335 10.66 -6.47 -10.34
N LYS A 336 11.38 -5.90 -9.36
CA LYS A 336 11.91 -6.61 -8.19
C LYS A 336 11.56 -6.03 -6.83
#